data_AF-A0A6B1A2X6-F1
#
_entry.id   AF-A0A6B1A2X6-F1
#
_cell.length_a   1.000
_cell.length_b   1.000
_cell.length_c   1.000
_cell.angle_alpha   90.00
_cell.angle_beta   90.00
_cell.angle_gamma   90.00
#
_symmetry.space_group_name_H-M   'P 1'
#
loop_
_entity.id
_entity.type
_entity.pdbx_description
1 polymer ?
#
loop_
_entity_poly.entity_id
_entity_poly.type
_entity_poly.pdbx_seq_one_letter_code
_entity_poly.pdbx_strand_id
1 'polypeptide(L)'
;MPEYEEFVEALFDQLHVELNEESEINNIYENIPSDAPTFETLESVSNSVFPSMRQKAADFLQLSPNKNLRLEYPELSELKNIKGKKVFCHEDSGQYVTKLFGAVSALDARCIVKLIEENPARYLVYSTYAIQYISKITTTYGDYMDNVIFINKFILKRYPGIILHKMGNTPSNFERVRSGYIGALKMTILEECIHSMQKSLYEQNRQAAIEVNMINEEIAQTILLMNSRDVKALSTYLKLQSVPDEFPFAQKANLFFFLNPDHFLHNQIGPDIMTCTHVNIDKKISEHFPELLSLYREWLPFIKSHHAAFTVMEGMAAYALKHILEKDVNYLEYKNTFMPTSTTTYQVRKDMGMDFVEYVTKNMGNASFAKILESPPTTNELKDPAKYVQRVNPKGVAS
;
A
#
# COMPACT_ATOMS: atom_id res chain seq x y z
N MET A 1 -24.09 -3.54 24.79
CA MET A 1 -23.20 -3.71 23.63
C MET A 1 -22.40 -4.98 23.94
N PRO A 2 -21.11 -5.03 24.35
CA PRO A 2 -20.06 -4.02 24.34
C PRO A 2 -18.90 -4.40 23.38
N GLU A 3 -18.03 -5.32 23.79
CA GLU A 3 -16.66 -5.48 23.28
C GLU A 3 -16.50 -5.58 21.76
N TYR A 4 -17.17 -6.52 21.08
CA TYR A 4 -17.02 -6.63 19.62
C TYR A 4 -17.66 -5.47 18.86
N GLU A 5 -18.69 -4.83 19.42
CA GLU A 5 -19.30 -3.63 18.83
C GLU A 5 -18.36 -2.43 18.98
N GLU A 6 -17.71 -2.27 20.15
CA GLU A 6 -16.65 -1.27 20.38
C GLU A 6 -15.45 -1.44 19.43
N PHE A 7 -15.05 -2.67 19.10
CA PHE A 7 -14.02 -2.93 18.09
C PHE A 7 -14.42 -2.51 16.67
N VAL A 8 -15.72 -2.54 16.35
CA VAL A 8 -16.26 -2.09 15.07
C VAL A 8 -16.40 -0.57 15.03
N GLU A 9 -16.83 0.05 16.13
CA GLU A 9 -16.84 1.51 16.29
C GLU A 9 -15.42 2.07 16.15
N ALA A 10 -14.44 1.53 16.88
CA ALA A 10 -13.04 1.94 16.78
C ALA A 10 -12.39 1.71 15.39
N LEU A 11 -12.90 0.75 14.62
CA LEU A 11 -12.50 0.52 13.22
C LEU A 11 -13.06 1.60 12.30
N PHE A 12 -14.32 2.00 12.47
CA PHE A 12 -14.92 3.09 11.69
C PHE A 12 -14.40 4.48 12.08
N ASP A 13 -14.11 4.72 13.36
CA ASP A 13 -13.48 5.96 13.83
C ASP A 13 -12.10 6.18 13.18
N GLN A 14 -11.30 5.11 13.05
CA GLN A 14 -10.01 5.17 12.33
C GLN A 14 -10.16 5.39 10.81
N LEU A 15 -11.34 5.12 10.25
CA LEU A 15 -11.68 5.39 8.85
C LEU A 15 -12.45 6.70 8.67
N HIS A 16 -12.81 7.41 9.74
CA HIS A 16 -13.74 8.55 9.70
C HIS A 16 -13.29 9.67 8.75
N VAL A 17 -11.98 9.97 8.70
CA VAL A 17 -11.42 10.98 7.78
C VAL A 17 -11.70 10.62 6.33
N GLU A 18 -11.39 9.39 5.92
CA GLU A 18 -11.63 8.90 4.56
C GLU A 18 -13.13 8.89 4.23
N LEU A 19 -13.97 8.37 5.13
CA LEU A 19 -15.42 8.29 4.92
C LEU A 19 -16.05 9.68 4.79
N ASN A 20 -15.52 10.67 5.53
CA ASN A 20 -15.91 12.07 5.37
C ASN A 20 -15.46 12.64 4.03
N GLU A 21 -14.21 12.40 3.60
CA GLU A 21 -13.73 12.84 2.30
C GLU A 21 -14.56 12.22 1.15
N GLU A 22 -14.84 10.91 1.20
CA GLU A 22 -15.73 10.23 0.24
C GLU A 22 -17.12 10.89 0.15
N SER A 23 -17.68 11.27 1.31
CA SER A 23 -18.97 11.96 1.39
C SER A 23 -18.89 13.40 0.85
N GLU A 24 -17.86 14.16 1.22
CA GLU A 24 -17.63 15.54 0.73
C GLU A 24 -17.44 15.56 -0.79
N ILE A 25 -16.67 14.61 -1.34
CA ILE A 25 -16.41 14.48 -2.78
C ILE A 25 -17.71 14.25 -3.55
N ASN A 26 -18.61 13.37 -3.07
CA ASN A 26 -19.92 13.19 -3.69
C ASN A 26 -20.78 14.45 -3.54
N ASN A 27 -20.88 15.01 -2.33
CA ASN A 27 -21.71 16.19 -2.06
C ASN A 27 -21.30 17.41 -2.90
N ILE A 28 -20.00 17.71 -3.02
CA ILE A 28 -19.54 18.81 -3.88
C ILE A 28 -19.85 18.50 -5.34
N TYR A 29 -19.60 17.27 -5.82
CA TYR A 29 -19.83 16.88 -7.21
C TYR A 29 -21.31 16.95 -7.61
N GLU A 30 -22.22 16.53 -6.74
CA GLU A 30 -23.67 16.56 -6.95
C GLU A 30 -24.24 17.99 -6.95
N ASN A 31 -23.57 18.94 -6.29
CA ASN A 31 -23.94 20.36 -6.28
C ASN A 31 -23.29 21.19 -7.41
N ILE A 32 -22.52 20.59 -8.32
CA ILE A 32 -22.01 21.29 -9.51
C ILE A 32 -23.20 21.63 -10.43
N PRO A 33 -23.34 22.89 -10.90
CA PRO A 33 -24.41 23.28 -11.82
C PRO A 33 -24.46 22.40 -13.08
N SER A 34 -25.67 22.02 -13.52
CA SER A 34 -25.86 21.11 -14.66
C SER A 34 -25.46 21.70 -16.02
N ASP A 35 -25.27 23.02 -16.11
CA ASP A 35 -24.73 23.76 -17.24
C ASP A 35 -23.20 23.95 -17.18
N ALA A 36 -22.53 23.42 -16.15
CA ALA A 36 -21.08 23.45 -16.05
C ALA A 36 -20.39 22.69 -17.20
N PRO A 37 -19.21 23.14 -17.67
CA PRO A 37 -18.46 22.43 -18.70
C PRO A 37 -18.13 20.98 -18.30
N THR A 38 -18.30 20.06 -19.25
CA THR A 38 -17.98 18.64 -19.06
C THR A 38 -16.63 18.28 -19.69
N PHE A 39 -15.93 17.32 -19.09
CA PHE A 39 -14.65 16.80 -19.55
C PHE A 39 -14.84 15.50 -20.35
N GLU A 40 -13.84 15.13 -21.15
CA GLU A 40 -13.82 13.83 -21.82
C GLU A 40 -13.88 12.67 -20.81
N THR A 41 -14.61 11.60 -21.16
CA THR A 41 -14.80 10.46 -20.25
C THR A 41 -13.47 9.79 -19.89
N LEU A 42 -13.42 9.25 -18.68
CA LEU A 42 -12.26 8.55 -18.13
C LEU A 42 -11.79 7.45 -19.09
N GLU A 43 -12.74 6.69 -19.62
CA GLU A 43 -12.52 5.61 -20.57
C GLU A 43 -11.96 6.12 -21.91
N SER A 44 -12.44 7.26 -22.41
CA SER A 44 -11.97 7.85 -23.67
C SER A 44 -10.52 8.33 -23.55
N VAL A 45 -10.23 9.15 -22.53
CA VAL A 45 -8.87 9.69 -22.33
C VAL A 45 -7.89 8.57 -22.03
N SER A 46 -8.23 7.64 -21.13
CA SER A 46 -7.35 6.54 -20.74
C SER A 46 -7.00 5.64 -21.92
N ASN A 47 -7.97 5.24 -22.73
CA ASN A 47 -7.71 4.44 -23.94
C ASN A 47 -6.88 5.19 -24.98
N SER A 48 -7.00 6.52 -25.07
CA SER A 48 -6.19 7.33 -25.99
C SER A 48 -4.70 7.42 -25.58
N VAL A 49 -4.41 7.51 -24.27
CA VAL A 49 -3.02 7.65 -23.78
C VAL A 49 -2.33 6.32 -23.51
N PHE A 50 -3.09 5.26 -23.18
CA PHE A 50 -2.55 3.96 -22.75
C PHE A 50 -1.56 3.31 -23.73
N PRO A 51 -1.81 3.25 -25.06
CA PRO A 51 -0.83 2.71 -26.00
C PRO A 51 0.51 3.45 -25.97
N SER A 52 0.48 4.78 -25.83
CA SER A 52 1.69 5.61 -25.75
C SER A 52 2.41 5.43 -24.42
N MET A 53 1.70 5.43 -23.29
CA MET A 53 2.32 5.26 -21.97
C MET A 53 2.96 3.88 -21.83
N ARG A 54 2.27 2.81 -22.28
CA ARG A 54 2.81 1.44 -22.28
C ARG A 54 4.07 1.32 -23.12
N GLN A 55 4.12 1.97 -24.29
CA GLN A 55 5.31 1.96 -25.15
C GLN A 55 6.46 2.75 -24.50
N LYS A 56 6.21 3.96 -24.02
CA LYS A 56 7.22 4.78 -23.30
C LYS A 56 7.82 4.04 -22.10
N ALA A 57 7.00 3.31 -21.35
CA ALA A 57 7.45 2.50 -20.22
C ALA A 57 8.45 1.42 -20.67
N ALA A 58 8.08 0.65 -21.71
CA ALA A 58 8.91 -0.41 -22.25
C ALA A 58 10.22 0.11 -22.87
N ASP A 59 10.16 1.20 -23.65
CA ASP A 59 11.32 1.83 -24.28
C ASP A 59 12.31 2.35 -23.24
N PHE A 60 11.81 3.01 -22.18
CA PHE A 60 12.64 3.57 -21.12
C PHE A 60 13.33 2.49 -20.27
N LEU A 61 12.57 1.46 -19.86
CA LEU A 61 13.11 0.35 -19.07
C LEU A 61 13.92 -0.65 -19.90
N GLN A 62 13.82 -0.61 -21.23
CA GLN A 62 14.37 -1.60 -22.16
C GLN A 62 13.83 -3.03 -21.88
N LEU A 63 12.56 -3.12 -21.49
CA LEU A 63 11.86 -4.36 -21.16
C LEU A 63 10.74 -4.67 -22.17
N SER A 64 10.35 -5.94 -22.26
CA SER A 64 9.20 -6.31 -23.09
C SER A 64 7.88 -5.81 -22.47
N PRO A 65 7.04 -5.06 -23.22
CA PRO A 65 5.76 -4.57 -22.70
C PRO A 65 4.82 -5.73 -22.40
N ASN A 66 4.09 -5.66 -21.29
CA ASN A 66 3.02 -6.60 -21.01
C ASN A 66 1.85 -6.38 -21.99
N LYS A 67 1.70 -7.34 -22.93
CA LYS A 67 0.69 -7.29 -24.00
C LYS A 67 -0.72 -7.62 -23.53
N ASN A 68 -0.85 -8.29 -22.38
CA ASN A 68 -2.13 -8.73 -21.82
C ASN A 68 -2.78 -7.68 -20.90
N LEU A 69 -2.13 -6.52 -20.73
CA LEU A 69 -2.67 -5.42 -19.94
C LEU A 69 -4.02 -4.93 -20.47
N ARG A 70 -4.96 -4.77 -19.54
CA ARG A 70 -6.27 -4.14 -19.77
C ARG A 70 -6.58 -3.13 -18.69
N LEU A 71 -7.42 -2.15 -19.03
CA LEU A 71 -7.90 -1.13 -18.10
C LEU A 71 -9.27 -1.54 -17.53
N GLU A 72 -9.46 -1.35 -16.24
CA GLU A 72 -10.76 -1.35 -15.57
C GLU A 72 -10.98 -0.02 -14.85
N TYR A 73 -12.24 0.34 -14.62
CA TYR A 73 -12.64 1.64 -14.08
C TYR A 73 -13.59 1.47 -12.88
N PRO A 74 -13.13 0.80 -11.80
CA PRO A 74 -13.98 0.50 -10.65
C PRO A 74 -14.45 1.77 -9.92
N GLU A 75 -15.70 1.76 -9.46
CA GLU A 75 -16.20 2.76 -8.50
C GLU A 75 -15.78 2.38 -7.06
N LEU A 76 -16.17 3.20 -6.09
CA LEU A 76 -15.62 3.21 -4.72
C LEU A 76 -15.62 1.86 -4.00
N SER A 77 -16.74 1.13 -4.03
CA SER A 77 -16.87 -0.17 -3.34
C SER A 77 -16.05 -1.28 -4.00
N GLU A 78 -15.91 -1.25 -5.32
CA GLU A 78 -15.09 -2.19 -6.07
C GLU A 78 -13.60 -1.98 -5.76
N LEU A 79 -13.15 -0.71 -5.69
CA LEU A 79 -11.79 -0.35 -5.27
C LEU A 79 -11.44 -0.87 -3.87
N LYS A 80 -12.32 -0.68 -2.89
CA LYS A 80 -12.11 -1.19 -1.51
C LYS A 80 -11.97 -2.73 -1.51
N ASN A 81 -12.78 -3.44 -2.30
CA ASN A 81 -12.65 -4.89 -2.47
C ASN A 81 -11.35 -5.32 -3.19
N ILE A 82 -10.88 -4.55 -4.17
CA ILE A 82 -9.59 -4.79 -4.86
C ILE A 82 -8.42 -4.63 -3.87
N LYS A 83 -8.45 -3.62 -2.99
CA LYS A 83 -7.45 -3.46 -1.93
C LYS A 83 -7.38 -4.67 -1.00
N GLY A 84 -8.52 -5.29 -0.67
CA GLY A 84 -8.56 -6.53 0.11
C GLY A 84 -7.79 -7.69 -0.52
N LYS A 85 -7.85 -7.84 -1.85
CA LYS A 85 -7.08 -8.85 -2.59
C LYS A 85 -5.57 -8.57 -2.54
N LYS A 86 -5.18 -7.28 -2.57
CA LYS A 86 -3.78 -6.84 -2.49
C LYS A 86 -3.13 -6.97 -1.12
N VAL A 87 -3.87 -7.37 -0.09
CA VAL A 87 -3.28 -7.74 1.22
C VAL A 87 -2.39 -8.99 1.10
N PHE A 88 -2.63 -9.84 0.08
CA PHE A 88 -1.91 -11.09 -0.14
C PHE A 88 -1.94 -12.01 1.09
N CYS A 89 -3.12 -12.49 1.42
CA CYS A 89 -3.33 -13.51 2.45
C CYS A 89 -3.14 -14.94 1.90
N HIS A 90 -2.99 -15.91 2.80
CA HIS A 90 -3.04 -17.34 2.45
C HIS A 90 -4.42 -17.72 1.86
N GLU A 91 -4.49 -18.77 1.04
CA GLU A 91 -5.72 -19.16 0.34
C GLU A 91 -6.88 -19.44 1.31
N ASP A 92 -6.61 -20.09 2.45
CA ASP A 92 -7.58 -20.36 3.52
C ASP A 92 -8.15 -19.08 4.18
N SER A 93 -7.45 -17.95 4.06
CA SER A 93 -7.84 -16.64 4.58
C SER A 93 -8.53 -15.77 3.51
N GLY A 94 -8.41 -16.12 2.23
CA GLY A 94 -8.90 -15.33 1.10
C GLY A 94 -10.41 -15.02 1.15
N GLN A 95 -11.24 -16.00 1.51
CA GLN A 95 -12.68 -15.76 1.67
C GLN A 95 -12.98 -14.83 2.86
N TYR A 96 -12.26 -14.99 3.97
CA TYR A 96 -12.42 -14.15 5.16
C TYR A 96 -12.05 -12.69 4.87
N VAL A 97 -10.89 -12.46 4.26
CA VAL A 97 -10.43 -11.11 3.88
C VAL A 97 -11.40 -10.45 2.90
N THR A 98 -11.91 -11.20 1.92
CA THR A 98 -12.92 -10.71 0.97
C THR A 98 -14.21 -10.30 1.68
N LYS A 99 -14.72 -11.12 2.62
CA LYS A 99 -15.90 -10.75 3.44
C LYS A 99 -15.64 -9.50 4.28
N LEU A 100 -14.47 -9.41 4.93
CA LEU A 100 -14.13 -8.28 5.81
C LEU A 100 -14.05 -6.97 5.06
N PHE A 101 -13.29 -6.91 3.95
CA PHE A 101 -13.19 -5.69 3.13
C PHE A 101 -14.54 -5.30 2.52
N GLY A 102 -15.36 -6.28 2.11
CA GLY A 102 -16.73 -6.03 1.66
C GLY A 102 -17.62 -5.44 2.75
N ALA A 103 -17.55 -5.98 3.97
CA ALA A 103 -18.32 -5.49 5.12
C ALA A 103 -17.90 -4.08 5.55
N VAL A 104 -16.60 -3.80 5.61
CA VAL A 104 -16.06 -2.45 5.90
C VAL A 104 -16.45 -1.47 4.78
N SER A 105 -16.37 -1.89 3.51
CA SER A 105 -16.82 -1.06 2.38
C SER A 105 -18.31 -0.76 2.39
N ALA A 106 -19.14 -1.61 3.00
CA ALA A 106 -20.59 -1.45 3.12
C ALA A 106 -21.03 -0.80 4.44
N LEU A 107 -20.09 -0.50 5.34
CA LEU A 107 -20.32 -0.09 6.74
C LEU A 107 -21.22 -1.09 7.50
N ASP A 108 -21.18 -2.38 7.15
CA ASP A 108 -22.02 -3.42 7.76
C ASP A 108 -21.40 -3.92 9.08
N ALA A 109 -21.62 -3.13 10.13
CA ALA A 109 -21.18 -3.44 11.49
C ALA A 109 -21.55 -4.86 11.94
N ARG A 110 -22.75 -5.35 11.59
CA ARG A 110 -23.25 -6.66 12.01
C ARG A 110 -22.51 -7.80 11.29
N CYS A 111 -22.10 -7.58 10.04
CA CYS A 111 -21.24 -8.54 9.34
C CYS A 111 -19.83 -8.56 9.96
N ILE A 112 -19.27 -7.40 10.33
CA ILE A 112 -17.95 -7.33 10.96
C ILE A 112 -17.97 -8.02 12.35
N VAL A 113 -18.97 -7.79 13.20
CA VAL A 113 -19.12 -8.52 14.48
C VAL A 113 -19.12 -10.04 14.27
N LYS A 114 -19.88 -10.55 13.29
CA LYS A 114 -19.89 -11.98 12.96
C LYS A 114 -18.53 -12.49 12.46
N LEU A 115 -17.75 -11.66 11.77
CA LEU A 115 -16.39 -12.03 11.35
C LEU A 115 -15.44 -12.10 12.55
N ILE A 116 -15.56 -11.20 13.53
CA ILE A 116 -14.85 -11.28 14.81
C ILE A 116 -15.20 -12.59 15.54
N GLU A 117 -16.48 -12.98 15.56
CA GLU A 117 -16.95 -14.25 16.12
C GLU A 117 -16.45 -15.48 15.33
N GLU A 118 -16.47 -15.43 13.99
CA GLU A 118 -16.02 -16.52 13.10
C GLU A 118 -14.50 -16.78 13.23
N ASN A 119 -13.68 -15.72 13.25
CA ASN A 119 -12.23 -15.85 13.41
C ASN A 119 -11.57 -14.58 13.99
N PRO A 120 -11.45 -14.48 15.34
CA PRO A 120 -10.92 -13.27 15.98
C PRO A 120 -9.44 -13.01 15.64
N ALA A 121 -8.64 -14.04 15.38
CA ALA A 121 -7.23 -13.87 15.00
C ALA A 121 -7.10 -13.17 13.64
N ARG A 122 -7.87 -13.62 12.65
CA ARG A 122 -7.94 -12.99 11.33
C ARG A 122 -8.52 -11.59 11.38
N TYR A 123 -9.45 -11.31 12.29
CA TYR A 123 -9.89 -9.93 12.53
C TYR A 123 -8.73 -9.04 12.99
N LEU A 124 -7.98 -9.46 14.02
CA LEU A 124 -6.86 -8.68 14.56
C LEU A 124 -5.79 -8.37 13.51
N VAL A 125 -5.48 -9.33 12.62
CA VAL A 125 -4.55 -9.10 11.50
C VAL A 125 -5.17 -8.19 10.44
N TYR A 126 -6.29 -8.60 9.84
CA TYR A 126 -6.79 -7.99 8.60
C TYR A 126 -7.58 -6.69 8.78
N SER A 127 -8.06 -6.37 9.99
CA SER A 127 -8.63 -5.05 10.30
C SER A 127 -7.59 -3.94 10.14
N THR A 128 -6.33 -4.18 10.51
CA THR A 128 -5.25 -3.20 10.35
C THR A 128 -4.97 -2.89 8.88
N TYR A 129 -4.99 -3.90 8.01
CA TYR A 129 -4.90 -3.71 6.56
C TYR A 129 -6.12 -3.00 5.98
N ALA A 130 -7.32 -3.30 6.46
CA ALA A 130 -8.54 -2.58 6.06
C ALA A 130 -8.40 -1.08 6.39
N ILE A 131 -7.95 -0.73 7.60
CA ILE A 131 -7.64 0.66 7.97
C ILE A 131 -6.60 1.26 7.01
N GLN A 132 -5.42 0.64 6.89
CA GLN A 132 -4.29 1.19 6.14
C GLN A 132 -4.53 1.38 4.64
N TYR A 133 -5.35 0.53 4.02
CA TYR A 133 -5.60 0.55 2.58
C TYR A 133 -6.89 1.27 2.20
N ILE A 134 -7.91 1.29 3.07
CA ILE A 134 -9.14 2.04 2.81
C ILE A 134 -8.93 3.54 3.11
N SER A 135 -8.13 3.91 4.13
CA SER A 135 -7.81 5.32 4.49
C SER A 135 -6.98 6.12 3.48
N LYS A 136 -6.95 5.68 2.21
CA LYS A 136 -6.18 6.28 1.10
C LYS A 136 -6.85 6.11 -0.27
N ILE A 137 -8.10 5.69 -0.35
CA ILE A 137 -8.80 5.50 -1.63
C ILE A 137 -9.02 6.86 -2.33
N THR A 138 -9.34 7.92 -1.59
CA THR A 138 -9.51 9.29 -2.11
C THR A 138 -8.24 9.88 -2.72
N THR A 139 -7.08 9.41 -2.27
CA THR A 139 -5.75 9.85 -2.72
C THR A 139 -5.05 8.86 -3.68
N THR A 140 -5.64 7.68 -3.93
CA THR A 140 -5.12 6.67 -4.86
C THR A 140 -5.75 6.83 -6.24
N TYR A 141 -4.98 7.12 -7.29
CA TYR A 141 -5.52 7.28 -8.64
C TYR A 141 -5.61 5.99 -9.46
N GLY A 142 -4.78 5.00 -9.15
CA GLY A 142 -4.83 3.70 -9.81
C GLY A 142 -4.17 2.59 -9.00
N ASP A 143 -4.23 1.38 -9.54
CA ASP A 143 -3.58 0.21 -8.98
C ASP A 143 -3.35 -0.88 -10.06
N TYR A 144 -2.35 -1.74 -9.88
CA TYR A 144 -2.04 -2.89 -10.73
C TYR A 144 -2.16 -4.23 -9.97
N MET A 145 -2.88 -5.18 -10.59
CA MET A 145 -2.92 -6.59 -10.17
C MET A 145 -3.35 -7.48 -11.34
N ASP A 146 -2.74 -8.65 -11.51
CA ASP A 146 -3.14 -9.72 -12.45
C ASP A 146 -3.38 -9.28 -13.92
N ASN A 147 -2.49 -8.44 -14.47
CA ASN A 147 -2.60 -7.83 -15.81
C ASN A 147 -3.74 -6.81 -15.96
N VAL A 148 -4.33 -6.34 -14.86
CA VAL A 148 -5.35 -5.29 -14.86
C VAL A 148 -4.76 -4.03 -14.24
N ILE A 149 -4.95 -2.91 -14.92
CA ILE A 149 -4.75 -1.56 -14.38
C ILE A 149 -6.14 -1.05 -13.98
N PHE A 150 -6.37 -0.94 -12.68
CA PHE A 150 -7.58 -0.36 -12.12
C PHE A 150 -7.40 1.15 -12.01
N ILE A 151 -8.18 1.92 -12.75
CA ILE A 151 -8.15 3.38 -12.70
C ILE A 151 -9.28 3.83 -11.79
N ASN A 152 -8.98 4.63 -10.76
CA ASN A 152 -9.96 5.04 -9.76
C ASN A 152 -11.04 5.95 -10.38
N LYS A 153 -12.16 5.35 -10.77
CA LYS A 153 -13.28 6.06 -11.38
C LYS A 153 -14.00 6.94 -10.37
N PHE A 154 -14.01 6.54 -9.10
CA PHE A 154 -14.61 7.35 -8.04
C PHE A 154 -14.03 8.77 -8.03
N ILE A 155 -12.69 8.88 -8.02
CA ILE A 155 -11.96 10.14 -7.95
C ILE A 155 -11.81 10.81 -9.32
N LEU A 156 -11.28 10.11 -10.32
CA LEU A 156 -10.86 10.73 -11.58
C LEU A 156 -12.04 11.21 -12.45
N LYS A 157 -13.25 10.69 -12.23
CA LYS A 157 -14.50 11.21 -12.82
C LYS A 157 -14.97 12.52 -12.17
N ARG A 158 -14.71 12.70 -10.86
CA ARG A 158 -15.29 13.77 -10.04
C ARG A 158 -14.36 14.97 -9.88
N TYR A 159 -13.07 14.73 -9.64
CA TYR A 159 -12.09 15.77 -9.32
C TYR A 159 -11.95 16.89 -10.36
N PRO A 160 -11.94 16.63 -11.69
CA PRO A 160 -11.87 17.71 -12.67
C PRO A 160 -13.04 18.70 -12.55
N GLY A 161 -14.27 18.21 -12.33
CA GLY A 161 -15.44 19.07 -12.08
C GLY A 161 -15.31 19.86 -10.77
N ILE A 162 -14.91 19.19 -9.68
CA ILE A 162 -14.73 19.81 -8.36
C ILE A 162 -13.67 20.92 -8.39
N ILE A 163 -12.53 20.67 -9.04
CA ILE A 163 -11.42 21.64 -9.14
C ILE A 163 -11.85 22.83 -10.01
N LEU A 164 -12.49 22.59 -11.16
CA LEU A 164 -13.00 23.68 -11.99
C LEU A 164 -14.03 24.54 -11.25
N HIS A 165 -14.95 23.91 -10.52
CA HIS A 165 -15.94 24.62 -9.71
C HIS A 165 -15.27 25.50 -8.63
N LYS A 166 -14.26 24.97 -7.92
CA LYS A 166 -13.46 25.72 -6.93
C LYS A 166 -12.61 26.85 -7.56
N MET A 167 -12.14 26.70 -8.81
CA MET A 167 -11.36 27.72 -9.54
C MET A 167 -12.23 28.76 -10.27
N GLY A 168 -13.52 28.46 -10.49
CA GLY A 168 -14.44 29.24 -11.30
C GLY A 168 -14.43 28.87 -12.79
N ASN A 169 -15.61 28.79 -13.39
CA ASN A 169 -15.86 28.27 -14.74
C ASN A 169 -15.44 29.24 -15.87
N THR A 170 -14.14 29.54 -15.99
CA THR A 170 -13.58 30.31 -17.12
C THR A 170 -12.99 29.37 -18.17
N PRO A 171 -12.94 29.76 -19.48
CA PRO A 171 -12.30 28.94 -20.51
C PRO A 171 -10.82 28.62 -20.23
N SER A 172 -10.10 29.57 -19.61
CA SER A 172 -8.71 29.36 -19.19
C SER A 172 -8.59 28.30 -18.09
N ASN A 173 -9.44 28.38 -17.05
CA ASN A 173 -9.45 27.36 -16.00
C ASN A 173 -9.88 25.99 -16.52
N PHE A 174 -10.85 25.94 -17.45
CA PHE A 174 -11.28 24.69 -18.07
C PHE A 174 -10.12 23.97 -18.77
N GLU A 175 -9.39 24.65 -19.66
CA GLU A 175 -8.26 24.02 -20.38
C GLU A 175 -7.12 23.63 -19.44
N ARG A 176 -6.87 24.41 -18.37
CA ARG A 176 -5.88 24.05 -17.34
C ARG A 176 -6.26 22.78 -16.58
N VAL A 177 -7.49 22.70 -16.09
CA VAL A 177 -7.99 21.51 -15.37
C VAL A 177 -8.09 20.30 -16.30
N ARG A 178 -8.49 20.49 -17.56
CA ARG A 178 -8.50 19.44 -18.59
C ARG A 178 -7.10 18.92 -18.89
N SER A 179 -6.12 19.81 -19.03
CA SER A 179 -4.71 19.45 -19.19
C SER A 179 -4.20 18.64 -17.99
N GLY A 180 -4.45 19.12 -16.76
CA GLY A 180 -4.07 18.42 -15.53
C GLY A 180 -4.76 17.06 -15.36
N TYR A 181 -6.02 16.92 -15.75
CA TYR A 181 -6.75 15.65 -15.76
C TYR A 181 -6.11 14.63 -16.71
N ILE A 182 -5.77 15.03 -17.94
CA ILE A 182 -5.01 14.15 -18.86
C ILE A 182 -3.62 13.83 -18.28
N GLY A 183 -3.01 14.76 -17.56
CA GLY A 183 -1.73 14.57 -16.86
C GLY A 183 -1.80 13.51 -15.75
N ALA A 184 -2.83 13.55 -14.92
CA ALA A 184 -3.11 12.55 -13.89
C ALA A 184 -3.26 11.14 -14.50
N LEU A 185 -3.99 11.03 -15.61
CA LEU A 185 -4.20 9.76 -16.31
C LEU A 185 -2.92 9.24 -16.97
N LYS A 186 -2.12 10.11 -17.62
CA LYS A 186 -0.80 9.74 -18.15
C LYS A 186 0.11 9.21 -17.04
N MET A 187 0.17 9.90 -15.91
CA MET A 187 0.99 9.52 -14.75
C MET A 187 0.56 8.15 -14.22
N THR A 188 -0.71 8.00 -13.86
CA THR A 188 -1.27 6.77 -13.28
C THR A 188 -1.08 5.57 -14.22
N ILE A 189 -1.45 5.72 -15.50
CA ILE A 189 -1.35 4.63 -16.47
C ILE A 189 0.11 4.25 -16.73
N LEU A 190 1.04 5.22 -16.71
CA LEU A 190 2.45 4.95 -16.86
C LEU A 190 3.03 4.21 -15.64
N GLU A 191 2.68 4.63 -14.42
CA GLU A 191 3.07 3.98 -13.16
C GLU A 191 2.69 2.49 -13.18
N GLU A 192 1.41 2.20 -13.45
CA GLU A 192 0.91 0.82 -13.46
C GLU A 192 1.41 0.00 -14.67
N CYS A 193 1.72 0.65 -15.80
CA CYS A 193 2.45 -0.01 -16.89
C CYS A 193 3.87 -0.42 -16.46
N ILE A 194 4.57 0.40 -15.67
CA ILE A 194 5.90 0.07 -15.13
C ILE A 194 5.79 -1.11 -14.16
N HIS A 195 4.85 -1.09 -13.21
CA HIS A 195 4.59 -2.20 -12.28
C HIS A 195 4.29 -3.52 -13.00
N SER A 196 3.56 -3.47 -14.12
CA SER A 196 3.26 -4.68 -14.92
C SER A 196 4.48 -5.42 -15.48
N MET A 197 5.62 -4.74 -15.62
CA MET A 197 6.87 -5.32 -16.13
C MET A 197 7.79 -5.81 -15.01
N GLN A 198 7.46 -5.56 -13.75
CA GLN A 198 8.25 -5.91 -12.56
C GLN A 198 7.94 -7.32 -12.02
N LYS A 199 7.56 -8.28 -12.88
CA LYS A 199 6.93 -9.54 -12.44
C LYS A 199 7.72 -10.30 -11.36
N SER A 200 9.04 -10.40 -11.47
CA SER A 200 9.85 -11.11 -10.46
C SER A 200 9.77 -10.47 -9.07
N LEU A 201 9.85 -9.13 -9.00
CA LEU A 201 9.67 -8.38 -7.76
C LEU A 201 8.23 -8.50 -7.24
N TYR A 202 7.22 -8.46 -8.11
CA TYR A 202 5.82 -8.62 -7.73
C TYR A 202 5.54 -9.98 -7.08
N GLU A 203 6.00 -11.09 -7.68
CA GLU A 203 5.83 -12.43 -7.10
C GLU A 203 6.62 -12.59 -5.80
N GLN A 204 7.86 -12.06 -5.72
CA GLN A 204 8.65 -12.06 -4.49
C GLN A 204 7.95 -11.28 -3.36
N ASN A 205 7.40 -10.10 -3.68
CA ASN A 205 6.63 -9.28 -2.75
C ASN A 205 5.35 -9.99 -2.30
N ARG A 206 4.62 -10.61 -3.22
CA ARG A 206 3.38 -11.35 -2.95
C ARG A 206 3.63 -12.54 -2.04
N GLN A 207 4.62 -13.39 -2.35
CA GLN A 207 4.93 -14.54 -1.49
C GLN A 207 5.37 -14.07 -0.10
N ALA A 208 6.28 -13.10 -0.02
CA ALA A 208 6.76 -12.58 1.26
C ALA A 208 5.64 -11.97 2.13
N ALA A 209 4.65 -11.32 1.52
CA ALA A 209 3.47 -10.81 2.23
C ALA A 209 2.56 -11.93 2.76
N ILE A 210 2.39 -13.03 2.00
CA ILE A 210 1.62 -14.21 2.45
C ILE A 210 2.23 -14.80 3.72
N GLU A 211 3.55 -15.05 3.72
CA GLU A 211 4.25 -15.62 4.88
C GLU A 211 4.21 -14.68 6.11
N VAL A 212 4.40 -13.37 5.89
CA VAL A 212 4.23 -12.34 6.95
C VAL A 212 2.83 -12.39 7.56
N ASN A 213 1.79 -12.50 6.73
CA ASN A 213 0.41 -12.56 7.17
C ASN A 213 0.11 -13.86 7.93
N MET A 214 0.63 -15.00 7.48
CA MET A 214 0.46 -16.29 8.17
C MET A 214 1.07 -16.28 9.57
N ILE A 215 2.28 -15.75 9.73
CA ILE A 215 2.94 -15.67 11.04
C ILE A 215 2.23 -14.65 11.94
N ASN A 216 1.72 -13.55 11.38
CA ASN A 216 0.87 -12.61 12.11
C ASN A 216 -0.46 -13.27 12.58
N GLU A 217 -1.07 -14.13 11.76
CA GLU A 217 -2.25 -14.93 12.18
C GLU A 217 -1.87 -15.91 13.31
N GLU A 218 -0.72 -16.58 13.25
CA GLU A 218 -0.26 -17.50 14.30
C GLU A 218 0.00 -16.78 15.63
N ILE A 219 0.71 -15.64 15.61
CA ILE A 219 0.93 -14.81 16.81
C ILE A 219 -0.42 -14.37 17.43
N ALA A 220 -1.38 -13.95 16.59
CA ALA A 220 -2.72 -13.59 17.05
C ALA A 220 -3.45 -14.79 17.69
N GLN A 221 -3.40 -15.97 17.05
CA GLN A 221 -4.00 -17.20 17.58
C GLN A 221 -3.40 -17.59 18.92
N THR A 222 -2.07 -17.58 19.07
CA THR A 222 -1.40 -17.94 20.32
C THR A 222 -1.78 -16.99 21.45
N ILE A 223 -1.76 -15.67 21.21
CA ILE A 223 -2.19 -14.66 22.20
C ILE A 223 -3.67 -14.83 22.58
N LEU A 224 -4.53 -15.16 21.61
CA LEU A 224 -5.95 -15.42 21.88
C LEU A 224 -6.19 -16.69 22.71
N LEU A 225 -5.28 -17.67 22.65
CA LEU A 225 -5.32 -18.88 23.48
C LEU A 225 -4.67 -18.73 24.86
N MET A 226 -3.91 -17.65 25.11
CA MET A 226 -3.29 -17.39 26.42
C MET A 226 -4.32 -17.29 27.54
N ASN A 227 -3.95 -17.74 28.74
CA ASN A 227 -4.77 -17.58 29.93
C ASN A 227 -4.65 -16.15 30.50
N SER A 228 -5.65 -15.70 31.24
CA SER A 228 -5.73 -14.33 31.74
C SER A 228 -4.62 -13.95 32.73
N ARG A 229 -3.95 -14.91 33.38
CA ARG A 229 -2.81 -14.62 34.28
C ARG A 229 -1.60 -14.18 33.45
N ASP A 230 -1.29 -14.90 32.38
CA ASP A 230 -0.13 -14.60 31.54
C ASP A 230 -0.36 -13.31 30.72
N VAL A 231 -1.58 -13.10 30.22
CA VAL A 231 -1.97 -11.82 29.58
C VAL A 231 -1.80 -10.65 30.55
N LYS A 232 -2.31 -10.75 31.78
CA LYS A 232 -2.14 -9.68 32.79
C LYS A 232 -0.69 -9.47 33.19
N ALA A 233 0.10 -10.53 33.34
CA ALA A 233 1.51 -10.45 33.67
C ALA A 233 2.32 -9.73 32.58
N LEU A 234 2.11 -10.11 31.31
CA LEU A 234 2.71 -9.47 30.14
C LEU A 234 2.26 -8.01 30.01
N SER A 235 0.95 -7.72 30.03
CA SER A 235 0.43 -6.36 29.92
C SER A 235 0.97 -5.43 31.02
N THR A 236 1.12 -5.93 32.25
CA THR A 236 1.73 -5.19 33.37
C THR A 236 3.23 -4.96 33.14
N TYR A 237 3.97 -5.98 32.72
CA TYR A 237 5.41 -5.89 32.47
C TYR A 237 5.74 -4.94 31.30
N LEU A 238 4.97 -5.02 30.22
CA LEU A 238 5.07 -4.16 29.03
C LEU A 238 4.49 -2.75 29.25
N LYS A 239 3.82 -2.51 30.39
CA LYS A 239 3.16 -1.25 30.76
C LYS A 239 2.09 -0.81 29.75
N LEU A 240 1.32 -1.77 29.24
CA LEU A 240 0.21 -1.48 28.33
C LEU A 240 -0.89 -0.67 29.04
N GLN A 241 -1.71 0.04 28.27
CA GLN A 241 -2.90 0.70 28.80
C GLN A 241 -3.80 -0.32 29.51
N SER A 242 -4.25 0.02 30.72
CA SER A 242 -5.15 -0.84 31.49
C SER A 242 -6.49 -0.98 30.79
N VAL A 243 -6.95 -2.22 30.65
CA VAL A 243 -8.24 -2.59 30.07
C VAL A 243 -9.05 -3.31 31.17
N PRO A 244 -10.32 -2.95 31.41
CA PRO A 244 -11.13 -3.57 32.48
C PRO A 244 -11.30 -5.09 32.29
N ASP A 245 -11.61 -5.79 33.37
CA ASP A 245 -11.68 -7.26 33.38
C ASP A 245 -12.91 -7.83 32.67
N GLU A 246 -13.94 -7.02 32.47
CA GLU A 246 -15.09 -7.33 31.61
C GLU A 246 -14.77 -7.33 30.10
N PHE A 247 -13.56 -6.91 29.69
CA PHE A 247 -13.11 -6.86 28.29
C PHE A 247 -11.90 -7.80 28.01
N PRO A 248 -12.11 -9.13 28.05
CA PRO A 248 -11.04 -10.11 27.89
C PRO A 248 -10.45 -10.20 26.48
N PHE A 249 -11.20 -9.86 25.43
CA PHE A 249 -10.68 -9.83 24.06
C PHE A 249 -9.84 -8.56 23.84
N ALA A 250 -10.25 -7.40 24.36
CA ALA A 250 -9.48 -6.16 24.29
C ALA A 250 -8.15 -6.26 25.06
N GLN A 251 -8.12 -6.94 26.22
CA GLN A 251 -6.87 -7.26 26.93
C GLN A 251 -5.88 -8.03 26.03
N LYS A 252 -6.37 -9.00 25.24
CA LYS A 252 -5.58 -9.82 24.32
C LYS A 252 -5.21 -9.08 23.04
N ALA A 253 -6.12 -8.29 22.47
CA ALA A 253 -5.89 -7.46 21.31
C ALA A 253 -4.81 -6.40 21.55
N ASN A 254 -4.87 -5.72 22.71
CA ASN A 254 -3.84 -4.75 23.11
C ASN A 254 -2.45 -5.40 23.22
N LEU A 255 -2.38 -6.62 23.79
CA LEU A 255 -1.15 -7.41 23.83
C LEU A 255 -0.68 -7.83 22.43
N PHE A 256 -1.60 -8.23 21.54
CA PHE A 256 -1.28 -8.55 20.14
C PHE A 256 -0.75 -7.35 19.36
N PHE A 257 -1.41 -6.18 19.42
CA PHE A 257 -0.92 -4.99 18.71
C PHE A 257 0.45 -4.53 19.24
N PHE A 258 0.71 -4.70 20.54
CA PHE A 258 2.03 -4.39 21.10
C PHE A 258 3.11 -5.40 20.67
N LEU A 259 2.80 -6.70 20.71
CA LEU A 259 3.68 -7.82 20.31
C LEU A 259 3.54 -8.20 18.83
N ASN A 260 2.96 -7.33 18.00
CA ASN A 260 3.02 -7.50 16.56
C ASN A 260 4.46 -7.22 16.11
N PRO A 261 5.09 -8.07 15.27
CA PRO A 261 6.51 -7.96 14.96
C PRO A 261 6.93 -6.57 14.41
N ASP A 262 6.12 -5.97 13.53
CA ASP A 262 6.40 -4.64 12.97
C ASP A 262 6.44 -3.57 14.07
N HIS A 263 5.41 -3.52 14.92
CA HIS A 263 5.31 -2.55 16.00
C HIS A 263 6.37 -2.77 17.09
N PHE A 264 6.59 -4.03 17.47
CA PHE A 264 7.54 -4.40 18.51
C PHE A 264 8.98 -4.05 18.12
N LEU A 265 9.40 -4.43 16.90
CA LEU A 265 10.76 -4.18 16.44
C LEU A 265 10.99 -2.70 16.11
N HIS A 266 9.97 -1.97 15.67
CA HIS A 266 10.05 -0.51 15.53
C HIS A 266 10.38 0.17 16.87
N ASN A 267 9.73 -0.24 17.96
CA ASN A 267 9.95 0.35 19.28
C ASN A 267 11.28 -0.09 19.94
N GLN A 268 11.80 -1.28 19.61
CA GLN A 268 13.06 -1.78 20.18
C GLN A 268 14.31 -1.39 19.39
N ILE A 269 14.21 -1.31 18.05
CA ILE A 269 15.35 -1.12 17.13
C ILE A 269 15.31 0.27 16.49
N GLY A 270 14.22 1.02 16.66
CA GLY A 270 13.94 2.25 15.95
C GLY A 270 13.29 1.97 14.58
N PRO A 271 13.17 2.99 13.70
CA PRO A 271 12.47 2.87 12.41
C PRO A 271 13.11 1.90 11.41
N ASP A 272 14.17 1.19 11.80
CA ASP A 272 15.14 0.59 10.89
C ASP A 272 15.22 -0.95 10.94
N ILE A 273 14.03 -1.57 10.95
CA ILE A 273 13.79 -3.01 10.78
C ILE A 273 14.57 -3.57 9.57
N MET A 274 14.77 -2.75 8.53
CA MET A 274 15.49 -3.07 7.29
C MET A 274 16.91 -3.62 7.52
N THR A 275 17.64 -3.14 8.54
CA THR A 275 18.98 -3.65 8.89
C THR A 275 19.00 -4.67 10.02
N CYS A 276 17.85 -5.02 10.62
CA CYS A 276 17.82 -6.05 11.65
C CYS A 276 18.34 -7.39 11.08
N THR A 277 19.29 -8.00 11.79
CA THR A 277 19.89 -9.30 11.46
C THR A 277 19.65 -10.34 12.55
N HIS A 278 19.27 -9.91 13.75
CA HIS A 278 19.09 -10.73 14.94
C HIS A 278 17.91 -10.18 15.73
N VAL A 279 16.96 -11.05 16.07
CA VAL A 279 15.88 -10.73 17.00
C VAL A 279 16.20 -11.29 18.38
N ASN A 280 16.05 -10.44 19.40
CA ASN A 280 16.12 -10.80 20.81
C ASN A 280 14.79 -10.43 21.46
N ILE A 281 14.39 -11.18 22.47
CA ILE A 281 13.17 -10.95 23.27
C ILE A 281 13.59 -10.98 24.74
N ASP A 282 13.00 -10.11 25.57
CA ASP A 282 13.27 -10.13 27.00
C ASP A 282 12.82 -11.45 27.62
N LYS A 283 13.64 -12.00 28.51
CA LYS A 283 13.39 -13.29 29.17
C LYS A 283 12.00 -13.38 29.81
N LYS A 284 11.48 -12.28 30.38
CA LYS A 284 10.14 -12.22 30.98
C LYS A 284 9.02 -12.34 29.96
N ILE A 285 9.23 -11.88 28.73
CA ILE A 285 8.26 -12.13 27.65
C ILE A 285 8.32 -13.61 27.27
N SER A 286 9.51 -14.17 27.08
CA SER A 286 9.69 -15.61 26.80
C SER A 286 9.22 -16.56 27.91
N GLU A 287 9.15 -16.10 29.16
CA GLU A 287 8.60 -16.88 30.29
C GLU A 287 7.07 -17.08 30.19
N HIS A 288 6.36 -16.18 29.50
CA HIS A 288 4.91 -16.26 29.27
C HIS A 288 4.53 -16.59 27.82
N PHE A 289 5.38 -16.27 26.84
CA PHE A 289 5.22 -16.59 25.42
C PHE A 289 6.53 -17.20 24.85
N PRO A 290 6.80 -18.48 25.11
CA PRO A 290 8.07 -19.12 24.72
C PRO A 290 8.35 -19.12 23.21
N GLU A 291 7.31 -19.28 22.40
CA GLU A 291 7.41 -19.48 20.94
C GLU A 291 7.64 -18.18 20.16
N LEU A 292 7.42 -17.01 20.77
CA LEU A 292 7.48 -15.70 20.10
C LEU A 292 8.84 -15.43 19.45
N LEU A 293 9.93 -15.93 20.04
CA LEU A 293 11.28 -15.74 19.50
C LEU A 293 11.50 -16.55 18.21
N SER A 294 10.89 -17.73 18.09
CA SER A 294 10.88 -18.51 16.84
C SER A 294 10.06 -17.78 15.77
N LEU A 295 8.84 -17.37 16.11
CA LEU A 295 7.93 -16.69 15.18
C LEU A 295 8.54 -15.39 14.62
N TYR A 296 9.14 -14.55 15.47
CA TYR A 296 9.85 -13.35 15.00
C TYR A 296 11.08 -13.64 14.13
N ARG A 297 11.80 -14.74 14.38
CA ARG A 297 12.96 -15.15 13.57
C ARG A 297 12.55 -15.66 12.20
N GLU A 298 11.42 -16.35 12.11
CA GLU A 298 10.81 -16.81 10.87
C GLU A 298 10.20 -15.66 10.07
N TRP A 299 9.56 -14.70 10.74
CA TRP A 299 8.97 -13.51 10.14
C TRP A 299 10.00 -12.54 9.54
N LEU A 300 11.15 -12.35 10.21
CA LEU A 300 12.17 -11.37 9.81
C LEU A 300 12.67 -11.48 8.35
N PRO A 301 13.04 -12.67 7.80
CA PRO A 301 13.44 -12.76 6.39
C PRO A 301 12.30 -12.40 5.42
N PHE A 302 11.05 -12.75 5.75
CA PHE A 302 9.91 -12.45 4.88
C PHE A 302 9.59 -10.97 4.84
N ILE A 303 9.48 -10.27 5.98
CA ILE A 303 9.22 -8.82 5.97
C ILE A 303 10.32 -8.05 5.23
N LYS A 304 11.57 -8.50 5.35
CA LYS A 304 12.71 -7.88 4.65
C LYS A 304 12.63 -8.12 3.15
N SER A 305 12.22 -9.30 2.71
CA SER A 305 11.96 -9.60 1.29
C SER A 305 10.81 -8.74 0.75
N HIS A 306 9.68 -8.66 1.48
CA HIS A 306 8.53 -7.81 1.16
C HIS A 306 8.93 -6.34 1.01
N HIS A 307 9.57 -5.74 2.02
CA HIS A 307 10.00 -4.34 1.96
C HIS A 307 11.07 -4.08 0.89
N ALA A 308 12.00 -5.00 0.65
CA ALA A 308 13.00 -4.84 -0.39
C ALA A 308 12.36 -4.83 -1.78
N ALA A 309 11.54 -5.84 -2.10
CA ALA A 309 10.86 -5.93 -3.38
C ALA A 309 9.94 -4.73 -3.60
N PHE A 310 9.10 -4.37 -2.61
CA PHE A 310 8.22 -3.21 -2.68
C PHE A 310 8.99 -1.90 -2.93
N THR A 311 10.02 -1.60 -2.13
CA THR A 311 10.81 -0.36 -2.29
C THR A 311 11.40 -0.23 -3.69
N VAL A 312 11.90 -1.33 -4.27
CA VAL A 312 12.47 -1.32 -5.62
C VAL A 312 11.39 -1.10 -6.69
N MET A 313 10.24 -1.74 -6.55
CA MET A 313 9.10 -1.59 -7.46
C MET A 313 8.65 -0.12 -7.54
N GLU A 314 8.41 0.47 -6.37
CA GLU A 314 8.03 1.89 -6.22
C GLU A 314 9.13 2.82 -6.73
N GLY A 315 10.40 2.51 -6.43
CA GLY A 315 11.56 3.29 -6.86
C GLY A 315 11.77 3.30 -8.37
N MET A 316 11.62 2.14 -9.03
CA MET A 316 11.67 2.02 -10.50
C MET A 316 10.53 2.80 -11.15
N ALA A 317 9.33 2.74 -10.58
CA ALA A 317 8.17 3.50 -11.05
C ALA A 317 8.39 5.01 -10.92
N ALA A 318 8.74 5.49 -9.72
CA ALA A 318 9.03 6.90 -9.45
C ALA A 318 10.16 7.45 -10.34
N TYR A 319 11.27 6.70 -10.48
CA TYR A 319 12.39 7.08 -11.34
C TYR A 319 11.98 7.20 -12.81
N ALA A 320 11.24 6.23 -13.34
CA ALA A 320 10.80 6.26 -14.74
C ALA A 320 9.74 7.35 -15.00
N LEU A 321 8.76 7.53 -14.11
CA LEU A 321 7.78 8.63 -14.17
C LEU A 321 8.47 10.00 -14.24
N LYS A 322 9.43 10.25 -13.34
CA LYS A 322 10.24 11.49 -13.27
C LYS A 322 10.86 11.82 -14.61
N HIS A 323 11.52 10.86 -15.27
CA HIS A 323 12.24 11.08 -16.53
C HIS A 323 11.35 11.07 -17.78
N ILE A 324 10.33 10.22 -17.83
CA ILE A 324 9.44 10.09 -19.01
C ILE A 324 8.48 11.28 -19.13
N LEU A 325 8.01 11.82 -18.00
CA LEU A 325 7.00 12.90 -17.99
C LEU A 325 7.58 14.27 -17.63
N GLU A 326 8.88 14.43 -17.35
CA GLU A 326 9.52 15.69 -16.92
C GLU A 326 9.06 16.93 -17.72
N LYS A 327 8.89 16.76 -19.03
CA LYS A 327 8.55 17.82 -20.01
C LYS A 327 7.15 17.65 -20.61
N ASP A 328 6.32 16.74 -20.09
CA ASP A 328 4.95 16.55 -20.57
C ASP A 328 4.06 17.65 -19.98
N VAL A 329 3.57 18.55 -20.84
CA VAL A 329 2.81 19.75 -20.44
C VAL A 329 1.55 19.43 -19.64
N ASN A 330 0.93 18.27 -19.87
CA ASN A 330 -0.25 17.83 -19.12
C ASN A 330 0.14 17.38 -17.71
N TYR A 331 1.25 16.66 -17.58
CA TYR A 331 1.78 16.24 -16.28
C TYR A 331 2.31 17.42 -15.45
N LEU A 332 2.89 18.44 -16.10
CA LEU A 332 3.26 19.69 -15.43
C LEU A 332 2.01 20.42 -14.92
N GLU A 333 0.94 20.51 -15.71
CA GLU A 333 -0.29 21.15 -15.25
C GLU A 333 -1.03 20.33 -14.18
N TYR A 334 -0.93 19.00 -14.22
CA TYR A 334 -1.40 18.11 -13.15
C TYR A 334 -0.80 18.49 -11.80
N LYS A 335 0.54 18.67 -11.72
CA LYS A 335 1.21 19.12 -10.50
C LYS A 335 0.71 20.49 -10.02
N ASN A 336 0.37 21.38 -10.95
CA ASN A 336 -0.10 22.73 -10.65
C ASN A 336 -1.58 22.79 -10.21
N THR A 337 -2.40 21.79 -10.54
CA THR A 337 -3.87 21.86 -10.41
C THR A 337 -4.50 20.76 -9.55
N PHE A 338 -3.86 19.59 -9.41
CA PHE A 338 -4.41 18.43 -8.66
C PHE A 338 -3.58 18.04 -7.44
N MET A 339 -2.28 18.38 -7.36
CA MET A 339 -1.45 17.98 -6.22
C MET A 339 -1.52 18.99 -5.06
N PRO A 340 -2.03 18.61 -3.87
CA PRO A 340 -1.81 19.37 -2.64
C PRO A 340 -0.36 19.23 -2.15
N THR A 341 0.09 20.18 -1.33
CA THR A 341 1.51 20.35 -0.91
C THR A 341 1.96 19.47 0.26
N SER A 342 1.28 18.35 0.55
CA SER A 342 1.60 17.47 1.68
C SER A 342 2.42 16.24 1.28
N THR A 343 3.59 16.08 1.92
CA THR A 343 4.43 14.87 1.84
C THR A 343 3.97 13.82 2.86
N THR A 344 3.83 12.57 2.43
CA THR A 344 3.41 11.44 3.29
C THR A 344 4.55 10.43 3.51
N THR A 345 4.41 9.52 4.47
CA THR A 345 5.41 8.47 4.76
C THR A 345 5.67 7.50 3.60
N TYR A 346 4.74 7.42 2.64
CA TYR A 346 4.92 6.69 1.38
C TYR A 346 6.03 7.32 0.51
N GLN A 347 6.20 8.65 0.59
CA GLN A 347 7.26 9.37 -0.12
C GLN A 347 8.65 8.86 0.30
N VAL A 348 8.91 8.63 1.59
CA VAL A 348 10.22 8.17 2.09
C VAL A 348 10.65 6.83 1.49
N ARG A 349 9.71 5.89 1.28
CA ARG A 349 10.00 4.62 0.59
C ARG A 349 10.20 4.81 -0.91
N LYS A 350 9.41 5.67 -1.55
CA LYS A 350 9.59 6.04 -2.97
C LYS A 350 10.95 6.72 -3.21
N ASP A 351 11.37 7.61 -2.31
CA ASP A 351 12.65 8.31 -2.36
C ASP A 351 13.83 7.32 -2.22
N MET A 352 13.85 6.48 -1.17
CA MET A 352 14.89 5.47 -1.00
C MET A 352 15.00 4.49 -2.18
N GLY A 353 13.85 4.08 -2.74
CA GLY A 353 13.82 3.26 -3.94
C GLY A 353 14.33 4.00 -5.18
N MET A 354 13.93 5.26 -5.36
CA MET A 354 14.35 6.09 -6.49
C MET A 354 15.85 6.39 -6.42
N ASP A 355 16.40 6.67 -5.24
CA ASP A 355 17.83 6.92 -5.02
C ASP A 355 18.66 5.66 -5.33
N PHE A 356 18.20 4.48 -4.89
CA PHE A 356 18.81 3.20 -5.29
C PHE A 356 18.80 3.03 -6.82
N VAL A 357 17.64 3.20 -7.47
CA VAL A 357 17.54 3.04 -8.93
C VAL A 357 18.40 4.06 -9.66
N GLU A 358 18.39 5.33 -9.23
CA GLU A 358 19.21 6.40 -9.81
C GLU A 358 20.71 6.14 -9.65
N TYR A 359 21.15 5.54 -8.53
CA TYR A 359 22.54 5.11 -8.36
C TYR A 359 22.89 3.97 -9.32
N VAL A 360 22.07 2.92 -9.41
CA VAL A 360 22.37 1.76 -10.23
C VAL A 360 22.31 2.10 -11.72
N THR A 361 21.35 2.92 -12.18
CA THR A 361 21.29 3.37 -13.58
C THR A 361 22.48 4.26 -13.97
N LYS A 362 22.97 5.13 -13.06
CA LYS A 362 24.19 5.92 -13.29
C LYS A 362 25.45 5.05 -13.46
N ASN A 363 25.55 3.94 -12.73
CA ASN A 363 26.73 3.06 -12.75
C ASN A 363 26.67 1.95 -13.80
N MET A 364 25.47 1.55 -14.25
CA MET A 364 25.28 0.38 -15.13
C MET A 364 24.47 0.68 -16.41
N GLY A 365 24.00 1.91 -16.61
CA GLY A 365 23.10 2.29 -17.70
C GLY A 365 21.72 1.63 -17.60
N ASN A 366 20.91 1.72 -18.66
CA ASN A 366 19.52 1.23 -18.66
C ASN A 366 19.40 -0.30 -18.54
N ALA A 367 20.46 -1.06 -18.85
CA ALA A 367 20.51 -2.50 -18.60
C ALA A 367 20.36 -2.87 -17.11
N SER A 368 20.54 -1.91 -16.21
CA SER A 368 20.25 -2.03 -14.78
C SER A 368 18.83 -2.53 -14.47
N PHE A 369 17.80 -2.11 -15.21
CA PHE A 369 16.41 -2.51 -14.93
C PHE A 369 16.21 -4.02 -15.09
N ALA A 370 16.66 -4.58 -16.21
CA ALA A 370 16.69 -6.03 -16.41
C ALA A 370 17.50 -6.71 -15.29
N LYS A 371 18.65 -6.14 -14.91
CA LYS A 371 19.50 -6.75 -13.87
C LYS A 371 18.86 -6.75 -12.48
N ILE A 372 18.11 -5.70 -12.14
CA ILE A 372 17.33 -5.58 -10.90
C ILE A 372 16.24 -6.66 -10.87
N LEU A 373 15.59 -6.97 -12.00
CA LEU A 373 14.57 -8.02 -12.08
C LEU A 373 15.17 -9.43 -12.05
N GLU A 374 16.36 -9.64 -12.62
CA GLU A 374 17.11 -10.90 -12.57
C GLU A 374 17.71 -11.20 -11.19
N SER A 375 18.06 -10.17 -10.43
CA SER A 375 18.85 -10.31 -9.21
C SER A 375 18.48 -9.24 -8.16
N PRO A 376 17.24 -9.23 -7.64
CA PRO A 376 16.74 -8.19 -6.73
C PRO A 376 17.70 -7.81 -5.60
N PRO A 377 17.73 -6.53 -5.17
CA PRO A 377 18.54 -6.10 -4.04
C PRO A 377 17.91 -6.57 -2.71
N THR A 378 18.78 -6.70 -1.72
CA THR A 378 18.38 -6.85 -0.31
C THR A 378 18.12 -5.49 0.35
N THR A 379 17.50 -5.50 1.52
CA THR A 379 17.30 -4.29 2.35
C THR A 379 18.60 -3.57 2.71
N ASN A 380 19.71 -4.29 2.84
CA ASN A 380 21.04 -3.72 3.09
C ASN A 380 21.62 -3.03 1.86
N GLU A 381 21.31 -3.53 0.67
CA GLU A 381 21.76 -3.00 -0.62
C GLU A 381 20.92 -1.81 -1.09
N LEU A 382 19.67 -1.71 -0.66
CA LEU A 382 18.86 -0.49 -0.85
C LEU A 382 19.46 0.73 -0.14
N LYS A 383 20.08 0.53 1.03
CA LYS A 383 20.78 1.60 1.77
C LYS A 383 22.19 1.87 1.28
N ASP A 384 22.84 0.85 0.73
CA ASP A 384 24.18 0.93 0.19
C ASP A 384 24.20 0.36 -1.24
N PRO A 385 23.74 1.15 -2.23
CA PRO A 385 23.62 0.70 -3.61
C PRO A 385 24.99 0.31 -4.24
N ALA A 386 26.11 0.74 -3.65
CA ALA A 386 27.44 0.32 -4.10
C ALA A 386 27.65 -1.19 -3.90
N LYS A 387 27.16 -1.76 -2.79
CA LYS A 387 27.20 -3.22 -2.55
C LYS A 387 26.42 -3.99 -3.61
N TYR A 388 25.27 -3.47 -4.04
CA TYR A 388 24.50 -4.06 -5.13
C TYR A 388 25.30 -4.10 -6.42
N VAL A 389 25.82 -2.95 -6.86
CA VAL A 389 26.62 -2.85 -8.10
C VAL A 389 27.85 -3.77 -8.04
N GLN A 390 28.52 -3.86 -6.89
CA GLN A 390 29.64 -4.79 -6.69
C GLN A 390 29.21 -6.26 -6.84
N ARG A 391 28.05 -6.66 -6.29
CA ARG A 391 27.51 -8.02 -6.42
C ARG A 391 27.13 -8.36 -7.86
N VAL A 392 26.43 -7.47 -8.56
CA VAL A 392 25.86 -7.77 -9.89
C VAL A 392 26.77 -7.42 -11.07
N ASN A 393 27.80 -6.58 -10.84
CA ASN A 393 28.80 -6.19 -11.83
C ASN A 393 30.25 -6.19 -11.26
N PRO A 394 30.75 -7.33 -10.76
CA PRO A 394 32.05 -7.41 -10.08
C PRO A 394 33.27 -7.10 -10.98
N LYS A 395 33.09 -7.02 -12.30
CA LYS A 395 34.17 -6.68 -13.27
C LYS A 395 34.19 -5.19 -13.67
N GLY A 396 33.20 -4.40 -13.27
CA GLY A 396 33.08 -2.97 -13.63
C GLY A 396 33.80 -2.00 -12.69
N VAL A 397 34.44 -2.47 -11.63
CA VAL A 397 35.09 -1.63 -10.58
C VAL A 397 36.58 -1.38 -10.88
N ALA A 398 37.05 -1.70 -12.08
CA ALA A 398 38.44 -1.58 -12.50
C ALA A 398 38.58 -0.90 -13.86
N SER A 399 38.31 0.42 -13.89
CA SER A 399 38.67 1.34 -14.96
C SER A 399 38.78 2.77 -14.43
#